data_AF-A0A8S9J460-F1
#
_entry.id   AF-A0A8S9J460-F1
#
_cell.length_a   1.000
_cell.length_b   1.000
_cell.length_c   1.000
_cell.angle_alpha   90.00
_cell.angle_beta   90.00
_cell.angle_gamma   90.00
#
_symmetry.space_group_name_H-M   'P 1'
#
loop_
_entity.id
_entity.type
_entity.pdbx_description
1 polymer ?
#
loop_
_entity_poly.entity_id
_entity_poly.type
_entity_poly.pdbx_seq_one_letter_code
_entity_poly.pdbx_strand_id
1 'polypeptide(L)'
;MEASKRLEEGVRGISELFVVGKPDMTIVAFGSKALDIFEVNDIMSSKGWHLNALQRPNSIHICVTLQHVPVVDDFLQDLREAVETVKANPGPITGGLAPIYGAAGKMPDRGMVNELLVSFMDSQY
;
A
#
# COMPACT_ATOMS: atom_id res chain seq x y z
N MET A 1 11.54 -4.07 -17.27
CA MET A 1 10.67 -5.13 -16.73
C MET A 1 11.38 -6.01 -15.70
N GLU A 2 12.71 -6.09 -15.71
CA GLU A 2 13.46 -6.82 -14.69
C GLU A 2 13.19 -6.30 -13.27
N ALA A 3 13.19 -4.97 -13.08
CA ALA A 3 12.87 -4.36 -11.78
C ALA A 3 11.47 -4.73 -11.25
N SER A 4 10.44 -4.76 -12.10
CA SER A 4 9.09 -5.14 -11.66
C SER A 4 8.98 -6.62 -11.32
N LYS A 5 9.66 -7.50 -12.06
CA LYS A 5 9.76 -8.93 -11.72
C LYS A 5 10.49 -9.15 -10.40
N ARG A 6 11.62 -8.49 -10.20
CA ARG A 6 12.39 -8.57 -8.95
C ARG A 6 11.58 -8.08 -7.76
N LEU A 7 10.81 -7.00 -7.94
CA LEU A 7 9.89 -6.51 -6.91
C LEU A 7 8.76 -7.51 -6.65
N GLU A 8 8.14 -8.06 -7.70
CA GLU A 8 7.11 -9.10 -7.56
C GLU A 8 7.63 -10.31 -6.79
N GLU A 9 8.78 -10.85 -7.17
CA GLU A 9 9.44 -11.98 -6.51
C GLU A 9 9.78 -11.66 -5.05
N GLY A 10 10.32 -10.45 -4.81
CA GLY A 10 10.62 -9.97 -3.48
C GLY A 10 9.39 -9.89 -2.57
N VAL A 11 8.27 -9.38 -3.09
CA VAL A 11 6.99 -9.33 -2.36
C VAL A 11 6.44 -10.74 -2.11
N ARG A 12 6.52 -11.64 -3.09
CA ARG A 12 6.11 -13.05 -2.92
C ARG A 12 6.97 -13.79 -1.88
N GLY A 13 8.20 -13.33 -1.66
CA GLY A 13 9.10 -13.86 -0.64
C GLY A 13 8.78 -13.42 0.79
N ILE A 14 7.82 -12.52 1.01
CA ILE A 14 7.37 -12.07 2.33
C ILE A 14 6.10 -12.84 2.70
N SER A 15 6.17 -13.67 3.74
CA SER A 15 5.11 -14.63 4.11
C SER A 15 3.73 -14.01 4.36
N GLU A 16 3.71 -12.80 4.88
CA GLU A 16 2.52 -12.06 5.27
C GLU A 16 1.83 -11.41 4.06
N LEU A 17 2.52 -11.30 2.92
CA LEU A 17 2.04 -10.59 1.75
C LEU A 17 1.65 -11.55 0.62
N PHE A 18 0.72 -11.10 -0.21
CA PHE A 18 0.40 -11.77 -1.47
C PHE A 18 0.32 -10.73 -2.60
N VAL A 19 0.79 -11.11 -3.79
CA VAL A 19 0.59 -10.32 -5.00
C VAL A 19 -0.84 -10.52 -5.50
N VAL A 20 -1.51 -9.42 -5.87
CA VAL A 20 -2.86 -9.44 -6.43
C VAL A 20 -2.76 -9.85 -7.90
N GLY A 21 -3.22 -11.07 -8.21
CA GLY A 21 -3.19 -11.62 -9.56
C GLY A 21 -1.78 -11.96 -10.04
N LYS A 22 -1.52 -11.72 -11.32
CA LYS A 22 -0.24 -11.96 -11.99
C LYS A 22 0.14 -10.73 -12.81
N PRO A 23 1.02 -9.85 -12.31
CA PRO A 23 1.41 -8.66 -13.02
C PRO A 23 2.33 -8.99 -14.20
N ASP A 24 1.91 -8.69 -15.43
CA ASP A 24 2.74 -8.91 -16.62
C ASP A 24 3.66 -7.72 -16.94
N MET A 25 3.44 -6.56 -16.32
CA MET A 25 4.08 -5.28 -16.67
C MET A 25 4.71 -4.58 -15.44
N THR A 26 4.52 -3.27 -15.31
CA THR A 26 5.22 -2.41 -14.35
C THR A 26 4.44 -2.17 -13.05
N ILE A 27 3.14 -2.47 -13.02
CA ILE A 27 2.32 -2.28 -11.82
C ILE A 27 2.30 -3.58 -11.04
N VAL A 28 2.74 -3.53 -9.78
CA VAL A 28 2.67 -4.64 -8.83
C VAL A 28 1.77 -4.22 -7.68
N ALA A 29 0.59 -4.85 -7.61
CA ALA A 29 -0.34 -4.68 -6.50
C ALA A 29 -0.17 -5.85 -5.52
N PHE A 30 -0.19 -5.56 -4.22
CA PHE A 30 -0.06 -6.55 -3.17
C PHE A 30 -0.90 -6.20 -1.95
N GLY A 31 -1.30 -7.23 -1.21
CA GLY A 31 -2.11 -7.14 -0.01
C GLY A 31 -1.62 -8.09 1.07
N SER A 32 -2.31 -8.10 2.21
CA SER A 32 -2.08 -9.07 3.27
C SER A 32 -3.41 -9.67 3.73
N LYS A 33 -3.37 -10.94 4.14
CA LYS A 33 -4.47 -11.60 4.87
C LYS A 33 -4.23 -11.63 6.38
N ALA A 34 -3.00 -11.38 6.82
CA ALA A 34 -2.58 -11.46 8.21
C ALA A 34 -2.48 -10.09 8.87
N LEU A 35 -2.19 -9.04 8.09
CA LEU A 35 -1.97 -7.67 8.55
C LEU A 35 -2.93 -6.69 7.86
N ASP A 36 -3.16 -5.53 8.47
CA ASP A 36 -3.78 -4.41 7.74
C ASP A 36 -2.74 -3.80 6.80
N ILE A 37 -2.96 -3.96 5.49
CA ILE A 37 -2.04 -3.48 4.46
C ILE A 37 -1.91 -1.94 4.47
N PHE A 38 -2.90 -1.22 4.99
CA PHE A 38 -2.82 0.24 5.06
C PHE A 38 -1.94 0.70 6.22
N GLU A 39 -1.84 -0.08 7.31
CA GLU A 39 -0.85 0.20 8.36
C GLU A 39 0.58 -0.01 7.84
N VAL A 40 0.79 -1.05 7.03
CA VAL A 40 2.07 -1.26 6.32
C VAL A 40 2.37 -0.07 5.40
N ASN A 41 1.35 0.43 4.69
CA ASN A 41 1.48 1.61 3.84
C ASN A 41 1.87 2.89 4.61
N ASP A 42 1.32 3.07 5.82
CA ASP A 42 1.66 4.23 6.66
C ASP A 42 3.12 4.16 7.12
N ILE A 43 3.63 2.98 7.51
CA ILE A 43 5.06 2.81 7.83
C ILE A 43 5.94 3.08 6.60
N MET A 44 5.58 2.55 5.44
CA MET A 44 6.27 2.83 4.17
C MET A 44 6.26 4.33 3.84
N SER A 45 5.14 5.01 4.08
CA SER A 45 5.00 6.47 3.89
C SER A 45 5.91 7.26 4.84
N SER A 46 6.07 6.81 6.09
CA SER A 46 7.01 7.42 7.04
C SER A 46 8.48 7.30 6.61
N LYS A 47 8.80 6.31 5.78
CA LYS A 47 10.11 6.08 5.15
C LYS A 47 10.26 6.82 3.80
N GLY A 48 9.24 7.56 3.38
CA GLY A 48 9.25 8.36 2.14
C GLY A 48 8.67 7.65 0.91
N TRP A 49 8.11 6.44 1.06
CA TRP A 49 7.48 5.72 -0.04
C TRP A 49 6.02 6.12 -0.20
N HIS A 50 5.65 6.64 -1.37
CA HIS A 50 4.27 7.00 -1.67
C HIS A 50 3.63 5.96 -2.59
N LEU A 51 2.89 5.03 -1.98
CA LEU A 51 2.18 3.96 -2.70
C LEU A 51 0.71 4.28 -2.85
N ASN A 52 0.08 3.67 -3.85
CA ASN A 52 -1.34 3.89 -4.12
C ASN A 52 -2.18 2.88 -3.33
N ALA A 53 -3.02 3.38 -2.43
CA ALA A 53 -4.00 2.56 -1.72
C ALA A 53 -5.13 2.12 -2.65
N LEU A 54 -5.45 0.84 -2.60
CA LEU A 54 -6.46 0.17 -3.41
C LEU A 54 -7.53 -0.50 -2.53
N GLN A 55 -8.68 -0.79 -3.13
CA GLN A 55 -9.81 -1.44 -2.46
C GLN A 55 -10.36 -2.58 -3.34
N ARG A 56 -10.93 -3.61 -2.69
CA ARG A 56 -11.52 -4.83 -3.32
C ARG A 56 -10.51 -5.66 -4.14
N PRO A 57 -9.53 -6.32 -3.49
CA PRO A 57 -9.29 -6.40 -2.05
C PRO A 57 -8.51 -5.19 -1.51
N ASN A 58 -8.49 -5.01 -0.19
CA ASN A 58 -7.57 -4.06 0.44
C ASN A 58 -6.16 -4.42 0.01
N SER A 59 -5.50 -3.47 -0.66
CA SER A 59 -4.20 -3.66 -1.27
C SER A 59 -3.52 -2.31 -1.45
N ILE A 60 -2.24 -2.35 -1.77
CA ILE A 60 -1.48 -1.20 -2.23
C ILE A 60 -0.75 -1.58 -3.52
N HIS A 61 -0.44 -0.60 -4.36
CA HIS A 61 0.37 -0.85 -5.55
C HIS A 61 1.50 0.16 -5.73
N ILE A 62 2.54 -0.31 -6.40
CA ILE A 62 3.61 0.51 -6.94
C ILE A 62 3.63 0.40 -8.46
N CYS A 63 3.76 1.54 -9.14
CA CYS A 63 4.02 1.59 -10.58
C CYS A 63 5.53 1.75 -10.79
N VAL A 64 6.20 0.68 -11.21
CA VAL A 64 7.64 0.66 -11.39
C VAL A 64 8.02 1.46 -12.63
N THR A 65 8.69 2.58 -12.41
CA THR A 65 9.32 3.43 -13.43
C THR A 65 10.84 3.25 -13.44
N LEU A 66 11.54 3.89 -14.40
CA LEU A 66 13.00 3.83 -14.49
C LEU A 66 13.72 4.29 -13.21
N GLN A 67 13.14 5.24 -12.47
CA GLN A 67 13.69 5.75 -11.21
C GLN A 67 13.74 4.70 -10.10
N HIS A 68 12.94 3.63 -10.21
CA HIS A 68 12.88 2.58 -9.21
C HIS A 68 13.96 1.51 -9.40
N VAL A 69 14.54 1.39 -10.59
CA VAL A 69 15.56 0.36 -10.90
C VAL A 69 16.70 0.31 -9.89
N PRO A 70 17.32 1.43 -9.48
CA PRO A 70 18.43 1.39 -8.51
C PRO A 70 17.99 1.12 -7.06
N VAL A 71 16.71 1.27 -6.72
CA VAL A 71 16.20 1.28 -5.34
C VAL A 71 15.23 0.12 -5.04
N VAL A 72 15.15 -0.89 -5.92
CA VAL A 72 14.27 -2.06 -5.71
C VAL A 72 14.63 -2.79 -4.42
N ASP A 73 15.92 -2.91 -4.11
CA ASP A 73 16.37 -3.61 -2.90
C ASP A 73 16.06 -2.82 -1.64
N ASP A 74 16.29 -1.51 -1.66
CA ASP A 74 15.94 -0.61 -0.55
C ASP A 74 14.43 -0.66 -0.28
N PHE A 75 13.61 -0.62 -1.35
CA PHE A 75 12.16 -0.78 -1.24
C PHE A 75 11.77 -2.10 -0.57
N LEU A 76 12.37 -3.21 -0.99
CA LEU A 76 12.07 -4.54 -0.43
C LEU A 76 12.58 -4.70 1.00
N GLN A 77 13.68 -4.04 1.37
CA GLN A 77 14.14 -3.99 2.75
C GLN A 77 13.16 -3.23 3.62
N ASP A 78 12.81 -2.01 3.22
CA ASP A 78 11.85 -1.16 3.93
C ASP A 78 10.49 -1.83 4.07
N LEU A 79 10.03 -2.54 3.03
CA LEU A 79 8.77 -3.28 3.06
C LEU A 79 8.79 -4.41 4.09
N ARG A 80 9.91 -5.15 4.21
CA ARG A 80 10.05 -6.19 5.25
C ARG A 80 10.04 -5.58 6.64
N GLU A 81 10.78 -4.50 6.85
CA GLU A 81 10.79 -3.78 8.13
C GLU A 81 9.40 -3.24 8.50
N ALA A 82 8.66 -2.72 7.51
CA ALA A 82 7.29 -2.25 7.72
C ALA A 82 6.34 -3.39 8.12
N VAL A 83 6.44 -4.54 7.44
CA VAL A 83 5.67 -5.76 7.79
C VAL A 83 5.98 -6.21 9.20
N GLU A 84 7.26 -6.31 9.59
CA GLU A 84 7.65 -6.71 10.93
C GLU A 84 7.22 -5.70 12.00
N THR A 85 7.25 -4.40 11.69
CA THR A 85 6.77 -3.35 12.60
C THR A 85 5.29 -3.49 12.91
N VAL A 86 4.45 -3.65 11.86
CA VAL A 86 3.00 -3.83 12.01
C VAL A 86 2.67 -5.15 12.69
N LYS A 87 3.44 -6.20 12.42
CA LYS A 87 3.29 -7.50 13.07
C LYS A 87 3.61 -7.46 14.57
N ALA A 88 4.64 -6.71 14.96
CA ALA A 88 5.04 -6.56 16.35
C ALA A 88 4.07 -5.67 17.14
N ASN A 89 3.60 -4.57 16.53
CA ASN A 89 2.71 -3.61 17.15
C ASN A 89 1.58 -3.23 16.17
N PRO A 90 0.52 -4.05 16.08
CA PRO A 90 -0.60 -3.76 15.20
C PRO A 90 -1.38 -2.54 15.69
N GLY A 91 -1.84 -1.71 14.76
CA GLY A 91 -2.59 -0.50 15.04
C GLY A 91 -2.09 0.69 14.22
N PRO A 92 -2.96 1.69 14.01
CA PRO A 92 -2.62 2.86 13.21
C PRO A 92 -1.56 3.69 13.91
N ILE A 93 -0.59 4.20 13.12
CA ILE A 93 0.36 5.19 13.61
C ILE A 93 -0.30 6.57 13.67
N THR A 94 0.15 7.40 14.61
CA THR A 94 -0.31 8.79 14.72
C THR A 94 -0.03 9.56 13.43
N GLY A 95 -1.07 10.11 12.80
CA GLY A 95 -0.96 10.85 11.54
C GLY A 95 -0.99 9.99 10.28
N GLY A 96 -1.13 8.67 10.41
CA GLY A 96 -1.32 7.75 9.29
C GLY A 96 -2.70 7.84 8.64
N LEU A 97 -2.81 7.34 7.40
CA LEU A 97 -4.05 7.34 6.61
C LEU A 97 -4.77 5.98 6.63
N ALA A 98 -4.21 4.96 7.30
CA ALA A 98 -4.80 3.63 7.39
C ALA A 98 -6.26 3.64 7.86
N PRO A 99 -6.66 4.40 8.90
CA PRO A 99 -8.06 4.45 9.31
C PRO A 99 -8.99 5.02 8.23
N ILE A 100 -8.52 6.01 7.46
CA ILE A 100 -9.30 6.65 6.39
C ILE A 100 -9.55 5.66 5.26
N TYR A 101 -8.49 5.02 4.75
CA TYR A 101 -8.61 4.04 3.68
C TYR A 101 -9.38 2.78 4.11
N GLY A 102 -9.14 2.30 5.34
CA GLY A 102 -9.85 1.18 5.93
C GLY A 102 -11.35 1.45 6.10
N ALA A 103 -11.73 2.64 6.57
CA ALA A 103 -13.12 3.05 6.71
C ALA A 103 -13.81 3.22 5.34
N ALA A 104 -13.15 3.90 4.39
CA ALA A 104 -13.68 4.13 3.05
C ALA A 104 -13.98 2.82 2.29
N GLY A 105 -13.16 1.79 2.47
CA GLY A 105 -13.40 0.46 1.89
C GLY A 105 -14.63 -0.24 2.47
N LYS A 106 -14.93 -0.01 3.76
CA LYS A 106 -16.01 -0.68 4.51
C LYS A 106 -17.35 0.08 4.48
N MET A 107 -17.36 1.36 4.10
CA MET A 107 -18.60 2.16 4.05
C MET A 107 -19.62 1.56 3.05
N PRO A 108 -20.83 1.18 3.52
CA PRO A 108 -21.90 0.70 2.66
C PRO A 108 -22.58 1.85 1.90
N ASP A 109 -22.72 3.01 2.53
CA ASP A 109 -23.29 4.21 1.92
C ASP A 109 -22.26 4.93 1.04
N ARG A 110 -22.53 4.96 -0.26
CA ARG A 110 -21.70 5.66 -1.25
C ARG A 110 -21.96 7.17 -1.30
N GLY A 111 -23.08 7.64 -0.76
CA GLY A 111 -23.41 9.07 -0.63
C GLY A 111 -22.43 9.79 0.29
N MET A 112 -22.16 9.21 1.47
CA MET A 112 -21.15 9.74 2.40
C MET A 112 -19.74 9.84 1.80
N VAL A 113 -19.34 8.85 0.98
CA VAL A 113 -18.04 8.90 0.28
C VAL A 113 -18.02 10.07 -0.70
N ASN A 114 -19.12 10.32 -1.41
CA ASN A 114 -19.22 11.46 -2.32
C ASN A 114 -19.10 12.80 -1.60
N GLU A 115 -19.80 12.99 -0.48
CA GLU A 115 -19.72 14.21 0.32
C GLU A 115 -18.30 14.47 0.84
N LEU A 116 -17.61 13.43 1.31
CA LEU A 116 -16.22 13.52 1.73
C LEU A 116 -15.31 13.95 0.58
N LEU A 117 -15.51 13.42 -0.63
CA LEU A 117 -14.72 13.77 -1.81
C LEU A 117 -14.97 15.21 -2.26
N VAL A 118 -16.23 15.69 -2.23
CA VAL A 118 -16.56 17.08 -2.52
C VAL A 118 -15.87 18.01 -1.52
N SER A 119 -16.01 17.74 -0.22
CA SER A 119 -15.33 18.53 0.82
C SER A 119 -13.81 18.53 0.67
N PHE A 120 -13.22 17.41 0.26
CA PHE A 120 -11.79 17.35 -0.03
C PHE A 120 -11.43 18.26 -1.20
N MET A 121 -12.15 18.19 -2.33
CA MET A 121 -11.90 19.06 -3.49
C MET A 121 -12.05 20.54 -3.13
N ASP A 122 -13.10 20.90 -2.38
CA ASP A 122 -13.34 22.28 -1.94
C ASP A 122 -12.18 22.81 -1.07
N SER A 123 -11.51 21.96 -0.30
CA SER A 123 -10.35 22.35 0.51
C SER A 123 -9.08 22.66 -0.29
N GLN A 124 -9.04 22.30 -1.57
CA GLN A 124 -7.88 22.50 -2.45
C GLN A 124 -7.95 23.80 -3.27
N TYR A 125 -9.07 24.53 -3.18
CA TYR A 125 -9.30 25.82 -3.84
C TYR A 125 -9.43 26.94 -2.80
#